data_AF-A0A7C2FBW7-F1
#
_entry.id   AF-A0A7C2FBW7-F1
#
_cell.length_a   1.000
_cell.length_b   1.000
_cell.length_c   1.000
_cell.angle_alpha   90.00
_cell.angle_beta   90.00
_cell.angle_gamma   90.00
#
_symmetry.space_group_name_H-M   'P 1'
#
loop_
_entity.id
_entity.type
_entity.pdbx_description
1 polymer ?
#
loop_
_entity_poly.entity_id
_entity_poly.type
_entity_poly.pdbx_seq_one_letter_code
_entity_poly.pdbx_strand_id
1 'polypeptide(L)'
;MQLLTGSAARQLLLWTLGGFVVGWLVSVFWWALLEPTTAEAPDEIVIPPGASELIAQGRRVPGIPSVIRGGRTGTVRITNNDSVEHYLAGALIRPGATAEVHPADKDGEIACTF
;
A
#
# COMPACT_ATOMS: atom_id res chain seq x y z
N MET A 1 30.07 -10.40 46.88
CA MET A 1 29.09 -9.85 45.93
C MET A 1 27.95 -9.24 46.73
N GLN A 2 28.03 -7.95 47.03
CA GLN A 2 26.93 -7.23 47.70
C GLN A 2 25.81 -7.05 46.69
N LEU A 3 24.67 -7.68 46.96
CA LEU A 3 23.42 -7.46 46.26
C LEU A 3 23.10 -5.96 46.32
N LEU A 4 22.98 -5.32 45.16
CA LEU A 4 22.47 -3.97 44.97
C LEU A 4 20.98 -3.95 45.37
N THR A 5 20.71 -4.02 46.67
CA THR A 5 19.35 -4.15 47.21
C THR A 5 18.63 -2.81 47.17
N GLY A 6 17.53 -2.77 46.43
CA GLY A 6 16.45 -1.81 46.63
C GLY A 6 16.46 -0.62 45.67
N SER A 7 17.27 0.41 45.93
CA SER A 7 17.15 1.70 45.22
C SER A 7 17.95 1.74 43.91
N ALA A 8 19.23 1.37 43.93
CA ALA A 8 20.10 1.44 42.75
C ALA A 8 19.60 0.51 41.62
N ALA A 9 19.21 -0.72 41.95
CA ALA A 9 18.65 -1.66 40.98
C ALA A 9 17.30 -1.18 40.43
N ARG A 10 16.43 -0.60 41.27
CA ARG A 10 15.16 0.00 40.84
C ARG A 10 15.38 1.19 39.93
N GLN A 11 16.37 2.03 40.22
CA GLN A 11 16.68 3.22 39.45
C GLN A 11 17.28 2.84 38.09
N LEU A 12 18.17 1.84 38.06
CA LEU A 12 18.64 1.22 36.82
C LEU A 12 17.49 0.67 35.98
N LEU A 13 16.58 -0.10 36.58
CA LEU A 13 15.40 -0.62 35.91
C LEU A 13 14.51 0.48 35.33
N LEU A 14 14.27 1.55 36.08
CA LEU A 14 13.46 2.68 35.61
C LEU A 14 14.13 3.39 34.43
N TRP A 15 15.44 3.59 34.46
CA TRP A 15 16.19 4.18 33.35
C TRP A 15 16.19 3.28 32.12
N THR A 16 16.39 1.96 32.29
CA THR A 16 16.34 1.00 31.19
C THR A 16 14.95 0.95 30.58
N LEU A 17 13.90 0.89 31.40
CA LEU A 17 12.51 0.88 30.92
C LEU A 17 12.16 2.20 30.22
N GLY A 18 12.57 3.33 30.79
CA GLY A 18 12.38 4.65 30.19
C GLY A 18 13.06 4.75 28.82
N GLY A 19 14.33 4.35 28.73
CA GLY A 19 15.06 4.31 27.47
C GLY A 19 14.43 3.38 26.44
N PHE A 20 13.94 2.21 26.87
CA PHE A 20 13.23 1.27 26.01
C PHE A 20 11.92 1.87 25.48
N VAL A 21 11.11 2.49 26.34
CA VAL A 21 9.85 3.14 25.92
C VAL A 21 10.12 4.27 24.95
N VAL A 22 11.12 5.12 25.21
CA VAL A 22 11.49 6.22 24.29
C VAL A 22 11.99 5.66 22.95
N GLY A 23 12.87 4.65 22.97
CA GLY A 23 13.35 4.01 21.74
C GLY A 23 12.22 3.35 20.95
N TRP A 24 11.29 2.68 21.63
CA TRP A 24 10.10 2.10 21.02
C TRP A 24 9.21 3.17 20.38
N LEU A 25 8.93 4.27 21.09
CA LEU A 25 8.13 5.38 20.56
C LEU A 25 8.79 6.02 19.33
N VAL A 26 10.11 6.25 19.37
CA VAL A 26 10.86 6.78 18.21
C VAL A 26 10.78 5.81 17.04
N SER A 27 10.92 4.50 17.28
CA SER A 27 10.79 3.48 16.24
C SER A 27 9.39 3.48 15.62
N VAL A 28 8.33 3.47 16.43
CA VAL A 28 6.94 3.52 15.95
C VAL A 28 6.68 4.81 15.17
N PHE A 29 7.13 5.95 15.69
CA PHE A 29 6.97 7.24 15.04
C PHE A 29 7.72 7.33 13.71
N TRP A 30 8.94 6.78 13.67
CA TRP A 30 9.74 6.69 12.45
C TRP A 30 9.03 5.88 11.37
N TRP A 31 8.47 4.73 11.73
CA TRP A 31 7.69 3.92 10.79
C TRP A 31 6.39 4.59 10.37
N ALA A 32 5.73 5.32 11.25
CA ALA A 32 4.54 6.10 10.91
C ALA A 32 4.84 7.24 9.91
N LEU A 33 6.04 7.85 10.00
CA LEU A 33 6.50 8.85 9.02
C LEU A 33 6.86 8.26 7.65
N LEU A 34 7.22 6.97 7.61
CA LEU A 34 7.54 6.26 6.37
C LEU A 34 6.28 5.74 5.65
N GLU A 35 5.10 5.80 6.28
CA GLU A 35 3.84 5.49 5.59
C GLU A 35 3.73 6.44 4.39
N PRO A 36 3.74 5.94 3.14
CA PRO A 36 3.82 6.81 1.99
C PRO A 36 2.62 7.76 1.98
N THR A 37 2.86 9.07 1.97
CA THR A 37 1.84 10.08 1.64
C THR A 37 1.52 10.06 0.13
N THR A 38 1.52 8.87 -0.47
CA THR A 38 1.28 8.68 -1.89
C THR A 38 -0.09 9.24 -2.19
N ALA A 39 -0.13 10.18 -3.14
CA ALA A 39 -1.35 10.75 -3.70
C ALA A 39 -2.42 9.68 -3.75
N GLU A 40 -3.53 9.93 -3.06
CA GLU A 40 -4.68 9.02 -2.93
C GLU A 40 -4.82 8.20 -4.22
N ALA A 41 -4.49 6.92 -4.12
CA ALA A 41 -4.89 6.00 -5.17
C ALA A 41 -6.41 6.18 -5.29
N PRO A 42 -6.93 6.49 -6.48
CA PRO A 42 -8.36 6.70 -6.61
C PRO A 42 -9.09 5.46 -6.11
N ASP A 43 -10.08 5.64 -5.24
CA ASP A 43 -10.89 4.55 -4.68
C ASP A 43 -11.51 3.68 -5.79
N GLU A 44 -11.71 4.28 -6.97
CA GLU A 44 -12.25 3.61 -8.14
C GLU A 44 -11.44 3.90 -9.41
N ILE A 45 -11.13 2.84 -10.16
CA ILE A 45 -10.53 2.88 -11.49
C ILE A 45 -11.51 2.24 -12.46
N VAL A 46 -11.87 2.98 -13.51
CA VAL A 46 -12.76 2.50 -14.57
C VAL A 46 -11.94 2.32 -15.85
N ILE A 47 -11.93 1.10 -16.39
CA ILE A 47 -11.34 0.81 -17.70
C ILE A 47 -12.38 1.22 -18.75
N PRO A 48 -12.13 2.25 -19.57
CA PRO A 48 -13.09 2.70 -20.57
C PRO A 48 -13.24 1.69 -21.71
N PRO A 49 -14.36 1.74 -22.44
CA PRO A 49 -14.51 0.95 -23.66
C PRO A 49 -13.44 1.35 -24.68
N GLY A 50 -12.87 0.36 -25.37
CA GLY A 50 -11.82 0.60 -26.35
C GLY A 50 -10.42 0.77 -25.75
N ALA A 51 -10.26 0.48 -24.46
CA ALA A 51 -8.97 0.57 -23.78
C ALA A 51 -7.94 -0.39 -24.40
N SER A 52 -8.36 -1.61 -24.72
CA SER A 52 -7.50 -2.62 -25.35
C SER A 52 -6.92 -2.17 -26.70
N GLU A 53 -7.68 -1.47 -27.54
CA GLU A 53 -7.18 -0.93 -28.81
C GLU A 53 -6.17 0.21 -28.59
N LEU A 54 -6.42 1.08 -27.60
CA LEU A 54 -5.48 2.15 -27.25
C LEU A 54 -4.16 1.59 -26.76
N ILE A 55 -4.23 0.58 -25.90
CA ILE A 55 -3.08 -0.17 -25.39
C ILE A 55 -2.31 -0.84 -26.53
N ALA A 56 -3.01 -1.54 -27.42
CA ALA A 56 -2.39 -2.24 -28.55
C ALA A 56 -1.65 -1.27 -29.49
N GLN A 57 -2.10 -0.02 -29.56
CA GLN A 57 -1.45 1.07 -30.29
C GLN A 57 -0.33 1.76 -29.50
N GLY A 58 0.01 1.29 -28.30
CA GLY A 58 1.00 1.88 -27.41
C GLY A 58 0.58 3.25 -26.85
N ARG A 59 -0.71 3.58 -26.90
CA ARG A 59 -1.26 4.85 -26.40
C ARG A 59 -1.69 4.70 -24.95
N ARG A 60 -1.66 5.81 -24.20
CA ARG A 60 -2.21 5.84 -22.83
C ARG A 60 -3.73 5.77 -22.88
N VAL A 61 -4.28 4.96 -21.99
CA VAL A 61 -5.72 4.92 -21.72
C VAL A 61 -6.08 6.10 -20.80
N PRO A 62 -7.04 6.94 -21.17
CA PRO A 62 -7.48 8.04 -20.30
C PRO A 62 -8.12 7.49 -19.01
N GLY A 63 -7.77 8.09 -17.87
CA GLY A 63 -8.36 7.75 -16.56
C GLY A 63 -7.70 6.59 -15.82
N ILE A 64 -6.75 5.87 -16.43
CA ILE A 64 -5.97 4.82 -15.75
C ILE A 64 -4.57 5.40 -15.42
N PRO A 65 -4.21 5.56 -14.14
CA PRO A 65 -2.86 5.98 -13.76
C PRO A 65 -1.84 4.88 -14.12
N SER A 66 -0.66 5.29 -14.60
CA SER A 66 0.42 4.36 -14.97
C SER A 66 1.08 3.67 -13.78
N VAL A 67 0.86 4.20 -12.58
CA VAL A 67 1.33 3.65 -11.31
C VAL A 67 0.24 3.90 -10.28
N ILE A 68 -0.23 2.83 -9.63
CA ILE A 68 -1.15 2.91 -8.50
C ILE A 68 -0.36 2.57 -7.25
N ARG A 69 0.01 3.59 -6.46
CA ARG A 69 0.62 3.38 -5.15
C ARG A 69 -0.47 3.44 -4.09
N GLY A 70 -1.05 2.30 -3.77
CA GLY A 70 -1.93 2.21 -2.61
C GLY A 70 -1.11 2.23 -1.33
N GLY A 71 -1.62 2.94 -0.31
CA GLY A 71 -1.11 2.79 1.05
C GLY A 71 -1.28 1.35 1.55
N ARG A 72 -0.65 1.00 2.67
CA ARG A 72 -0.63 -0.36 3.24
C ARG A 72 -2.02 -0.96 3.53
N THR A 73 -3.05 -0.13 3.56
CA THR A 73 -4.46 -0.49 3.81
C THR A 73 -5.42 -0.03 2.71
N GLY A 74 -4.91 0.47 1.58
CA GLY A 74 -5.78 0.97 0.50
C GLY A 74 -6.45 -0.18 -0.25
N THR A 75 -7.77 -0.10 -0.42
CA THR A 75 -8.52 -0.95 -1.35
C THR A 75 -8.85 -0.12 -2.58
N VAL A 76 -8.57 -0.65 -3.76
CA VAL A 76 -8.90 0.00 -5.03
C VAL A 76 -9.93 -0.84 -5.75
N ARG A 77 -11.04 -0.23 -6.16
CA ARG A 77 -12.09 -0.89 -6.92
C ARG A 77 -11.84 -0.68 -8.42
N ILE A 78 -11.72 -1.76 -9.18
CA ILE A 78 -11.45 -1.71 -10.61
C ILE A 78 -12.66 -2.26 -11.37
N THR A 79 -13.27 -1.44 -12.23
CA THR A 79 -14.40 -1.84 -13.07
C THR A 79 -13.99 -1.88 -14.54
N ASN A 80 -14.23 -3.01 -15.21
CA ASN A 80 -13.90 -3.18 -16.62
C ASN A 80 -15.12 -2.91 -17.51
N ASN A 81 -15.17 -1.76 -18.18
CA ASN A 81 -16.19 -1.45 -19.19
C ASN A 81 -15.73 -1.76 -20.62
N ASP A 82 -14.59 -2.44 -20.79
CA ASP A 82 -14.09 -2.87 -22.08
C ASP A 82 -14.68 -4.22 -22.50
N SER A 83 -14.52 -4.55 -23.79
CA SER A 83 -15.03 -5.79 -24.40
C SER A 83 -14.17 -7.02 -24.15
N VAL A 84 -12.95 -6.83 -23.62
CA VAL A 84 -11.97 -7.89 -23.35
C VAL A 84 -11.61 -7.99 -21.87
N GLU A 85 -11.07 -9.13 -21.46
CA GLU A 85 -10.55 -9.33 -20.10
C GLU A 85 -9.27 -8.50 -19.89
N HIS A 86 -9.11 -7.96 -18.68
CA HIS A 86 -7.92 -7.18 -18.31
C HIS A 86 -7.31 -7.72 -17.03
N TYR A 87 -5.98 -7.78 -16.94
CA TYR A 87 -5.28 -8.18 -15.72
C TYR A 87 -4.66 -6.95 -15.05
N LEU A 88 -5.20 -6.56 -13.89
CA LEU A 88 -4.70 -5.44 -13.09
C LEU A 88 -4.50 -5.88 -11.64
N ALA A 89 -3.37 -5.45 -11.06
CA ALA A 89 -3.04 -5.66 -9.65
C ALA A 89 -3.13 -7.13 -9.21
N GLY A 90 -2.80 -8.07 -10.10
CA GLY A 90 -2.87 -9.50 -9.81
C GLY A 90 -4.26 -10.13 -9.99
N ALA A 91 -5.28 -9.33 -10.33
CA ALA A 91 -6.66 -9.76 -10.54
C ALA A 91 -7.03 -9.72 -12.03
N LEU A 92 -7.64 -10.81 -12.50
CA LEU A 92 -8.28 -10.86 -13.82
C LEU A 92 -9.69 -10.27 -13.71
N ILE A 93 -9.95 -9.19 -14.44
CA ILE A 93 -11.23 -8.49 -14.43
C ILE A 93 -11.92 -8.71 -15.78
N ARG A 94 -13.02 -9.48 -15.75
CA ARG A 94 -13.82 -9.78 -16.93
C ARG A 94 -14.62 -8.56 -17.43
N PRO A 95 -15.03 -8.51 -18.69
CA PRO A 95 -15.94 -7.49 -19.22
C PRO A 95 -17.18 -7.30 -18.33
N GLY A 96 -17.47 -6.04 -17.98
CA GLY A 96 -18.59 -5.65 -17.13
C GLY A 96 -18.45 -6.02 -15.64
N ALA A 97 -17.33 -6.62 -15.23
CA ALA A 97 -17.09 -7.00 -13.85
C ALA A 97 -16.32 -5.92 -13.08
N THR A 98 -16.50 -5.96 -11.76
CA THR A 98 -15.76 -5.15 -10.81
C THR A 98 -14.95 -6.07 -9.90
N ALA A 99 -13.68 -5.73 -9.68
CA ALA A 99 -12.80 -6.40 -8.72
C ALA A 99 -12.27 -5.40 -7.69
N GLU A 100 -12.08 -5.87 -6.47
CA GLU A 100 -11.41 -5.10 -5.41
C GLU A 100 -10.00 -5.65 -5.23
N VAL A 101 -9.01 -4.77 -5.28
CA VAL A 101 -7.58 -5.13 -5.20
C VAL A 101 -6.90 -4.35 -4.09
N HIS A 102 -5.95 -5.00 -3.42
CA HIS A 102 -5.14 -4.40 -2.36
C HIS A 102 -3.72 -4.21 -2.88
N PRO A 103 -3.27 -2.97 -3.16
CA PRO A 103 -1.96 -2.72 -3.76
C PRO A 103 -0.78 -3.14 -2.86
N ALA A 104 -1.02 -3.25 -1.55
CA ALA A 104 -0.02 -3.69 -0.56
C ALA A 104 0.48 -5.13 -0.77
N ASP A 105 -0.30 -5.99 -1.44
CA ASP A 105 0.06 -7.38 -1.68
C ASP A 105 1.05 -7.57 -2.84
N LYS A 106 1.44 -6.48 -3.53
CA LYS A 106 2.20 -6.50 -4.79
C LYS A 106 3.24 -5.35 -4.92
N ASP A 107 3.89 -4.97 -3.83
CA ASP A 107 4.97 -3.96 -3.81
C ASP A 107 4.60 -2.57 -4.38
N GLY A 108 3.31 -2.24 -4.50
CA GLY A 108 2.85 -0.92 -4.96
C GLY A 108 3.12 -0.60 -6.44
N GLU A 109 3.49 -1.60 -7.25
CA GLU A 109 3.56 -1.47 -8.71
C GLU A 109 2.45 -2.27 -9.37
N ILE A 110 1.47 -1.56 -9.92
CA ILE A 110 0.39 -2.13 -10.72
C ILE A 110 0.68 -1.82 -12.17
N ALA A 111 1.27 -2.77 -12.89
CA ALA A 111 1.39 -2.73 -14.34
C ALA A 111 0.19 -3.45 -14.97
N CYS A 112 -0.48 -2.82 -15.93
CA CYS A 112 -1.45 -3.51 -16.78
C CYS A 112 -0.68 -4.43 -17.73
N THR A 113 -0.77 -5.74 -17.51
CA THR A 113 -0.27 -6.75 -18.44
C THR A 113 -1.45 -7.40 -19.14
N PHE A 114 -1.39 -7.51 -20.46
CA PHE A 114 -2.40 -8.14 -21.30
C PHE A 114 -1.90 -9.52 -21.72
#